data_AF-Q965K7-F1
#
_entry.id   AF-Q965K7-F1
#
_cell.length_a   1.000
_cell.length_b   1.000
_cell.length_c   1.000
_cell.angle_alpha   90.00
_cell.angle_beta   90.00
_cell.angle_gamma   90.00
#
_symmetry.space_group_name_H-M   'P 1'
#
loop_
_entity.id
_entity.type
_entity.pdbx_description
1 polymer ?
#
loop_
_entity_poly.entity_id
_entity_poly.type
_entity_poly.pdbx_seq_one_letter_code
_entity_poly.pdbx_strand_id
1 'polypeptide(L)'
;MPPNPRKRPACRFCFAQSTTIWMVKQKTERLILLVMGVILNMTVINQAVMLMDNENAFYCPVHFFYAAKVLDKIMKVRSDGTVSSVGLSILQVLANKVLVDFVEKRSLYWSLRRFMALYSESSELEFNKTGKLTRGSYQPFTLGDVSIHYCIECLSPKPFGEIHFLRDRLHKVAFAIYAGPCLQKMLSVEQAHAVVALPEIPVCSCHLFKMACVLDTLVPRLHRVQERKEFTECMMNCFGKGWMSSLKAVYAFRDKYIEEKPNTHTCKFCGQTDGNVKDDRQLNISAHHACFKNRVCDVLWQLRYVKKSTNAAVEVHVPMPGEFEFWTNGMLDRLLIEINRYFPQQGQLSKTEQRVNCIVMFARYYSENDVWVTETREAEARRLEVDTSLLSSRYVKFEGMEDLVRGCKFGADESIYVKKQAPSQFC
;
A
#
# COMPACT_ATOMS: atom_id res chain seq x y z
N MET A 1 6.74 -39.46 -20.88
CA MET A 1 7.59 -38.76 -21.85
C MET A 1 8.86 -38.30 -21.15
N PRO A 2 10.05 -38.75 -21.56
CA PRO A 2 11.30 -38.16 -21.08
C PRO A 2 11.40 -36.69 -21.55
N PRO A 3 11.95 -35.78 -20.73
CA PRO A 3 12.04 -34.36 -21.09
C PRO A 3 12.96 -34.16 -22.31
N ASN A 4 12.49 -33.36 -23.26
CA ASN A 4 13.21 -33.03 -24.49
C ASN A 4 14.55 -32.31 -24.16
N PRO A 5 15.71 -32.86 -24.55
CA PRO A 5 17.03 -32.34 -24.18
C PRO A 5 17.34 -30.94 -24.74
N ARG A 6 16.52 -30.40 -25.65
CA ARG A 6 16.70 -29.03 -26.20
C ARG A 6 16.04 -27.92 -25.38
N LYS A 7 15.18 -28.23 -24.40
CA LYS A 7 14.57 -27.19 -23.55
C LYS A 7 15.45 -26.96 -22.32
N ARG A 8 16.25 -25.87 -22.35
CA ARG A 8 16.94 -25.40 -21.15
C ARG A 8 15.91 -25.17 -20.03
N PRO A 9 16.20 -25.55 -18.78
CA PRO A 9 15.28 -25.30 -17.68
C PRO A 9 14.97 -23.81 -17.57
N ALA A 10 13.69 -23.48 -17.40
CA ALA A 10 13.25 -22.12 -17.17
C ALA A 10 13.46 -21.74 -15.70
N CYS A 11 13.86 -20.48 -15.49
CA CYS A 11 13.97 -19.89 -14.17
C CYS A 11 12.60 -19.84 -13.48
N ARG A 12 12.48 -20.31 -12.23
CA ARG A 12 11.18 -20.47 -11.58
C ARG A 12 10.47 -19.16 -11.21
N PHE A 13 11.19 -18.04 -11.17
CA PHE A 13 10.63 -16.71 -10.89
C PHE A 13 10.29 -15.91 -12.15
N CYS A 14 11.18 -15.84 -13.13
CA CYS A 14 10.93 -15.04 -14.34
C CYS A 14 10.47 -15.85 -15.55
N PHE A 15 10.44 -17.18 -15.45
CA PHE A 15 10.09 -18.11 -16.54
C PHE A 15 11.00 -18.03 -17.78
N ALA A 16 12.01 -17.16 -17.79
CA ALA A 16 12.98 -17.06 -18.87
C ALA A 16 13.93 -18.26 -18.86
N GLN A 17 14.31 -18.70 -20.05
CA GLN A 17 15.43 -19.61 -20.24
C GLN A 17 16.72 -18.78 -20.17
N SER A 18 17.49 -18.97 -19.10
CA SER A 18 18.77 -18.29 -18.91
C SER A 18 19.91 -19.14 -19.48
N THR A 19 21.00 -18.50 -19.91
CA THR A 19 22.25 -19.19 -20.27
C THR A 19 22.88 -19.88 -19.07
N THR A 20 22.71 -19.28 -17.89
CA THR A 20 23.16 -19.83 -16.61
C THR A 20 21.97 -19.97 -15.68
N ILE A 21 21.78 -21.17 -15.15
CA ILE A 21 20.76 -21.50 -14.16
C ILE A 21 21.42 -22.25 -13.02
N TRP A 22 21.01 -21.94 -11.80
CA TRP A 22 21.46 -22.61 -10.59
C TRP A 22 20.35 -23.50 -10.07
N MET A 23 20.69 -24.74 -9.74
CA MET A 23 19.80 -25.70 -9.13
C MET A 23 19.87 -25.56 -7.61
N VAL A 24 18.73 -25.39 -6.95
CA VAL A 24 18.66 -25.22 -5.50
C VAL A 24 18.40 -26.54 -4.80
N LYS A 25 19.49 -27.21 -4.43
CA LYS A 25 19.43 -28.53 -3.78
C LYS A 25 19.10 -28.46 -2.28
N GLN A 26 19.60 -27.44 -1.58
CA GLN A 26 19.48 -27.37 -0.12
C GLN A 26 18.12 -26.79 0.31
N LYS A 27 17.42 -27.47 1.22
CA LYS A 27 16.10 -27.06 1.73
C LYS A 27 16.12 -25.65 2.31
N THR A 28 17.14 -25.31 3.12
CA THR A 28 17.25 -23.98 3.73
C THR A 28 17.46 -22.87 2.71
N GLU A 29 18.31 -23.08 1.69
CA GLU A 29 18.50 -22.10 0.61
C GLU A 29 17.22 -21.87 -0.18
N ARG A 30 16.48 -22.95 -0.47
CA ARG A 30 15.18 -22.90 -1.13
C ARG A 30 14.17 -22.10 -0.31
N LEU A 31 14.10 -22.35 0.99
CA LEU A 31 13.23 -21.60 1.90
C LEU A 31 13.53 -20.11 1.84
N ILE A 32 14.80 -19.72 1.95
CA ILE A 32 15.23 -18.32 1.90
C ILE A 32 14.82 -17.68 0.57
N LEU A 33 15.08 -18.35 -0.55
CA LEU A 33 14.69 -17.86 -1.87
C LEU A 33 13.18 -17.71 -2.03
N LEU A 34 12.39 -18.67 -1.56
CA LEU A 34 10.93 -18.62 -1.66
C LEU A 34 10.35 -17.51 -0.77
N VAL A 35 10.85 -17.36 0.46
CA VAL A 35 10.53 -16.24 1.36
C VAL A 35 10.82 -14.90 0.68
N MET A 36 12.01 -14.75 0.10
CA MET A 36 12.36 -13.54 -0.64
C MET A 36 11.51 -13.37 -1.90
N GLY A 37 11.20 -14.44 -2.61
CA GLY A 37 10.33 -14.41 -3.78
C GLY A 37 8.93 -13.88 -3.44
N VAL A 38 8.38 -14.24 -2.28
CA VAL A 38 7.10 -13.68 -1.80
C VAL A 38 7.23 -12.20 -1.47
N ILE A 39 8.27 -11.78 -0.75
CA ILE A 39 8.51 -10.36 -0.42
C ILE A 39 8.65 -9.52 -1.69
N LEU A 40 9.33 -10.04 -2.71
CA LEU A 40 9.59 -9.37 -3.97
C LEU A 40 8.43 -9.50 -4.97
N ASN A 41 7.31 -10.11 -4.58
CA ASN A 41 6.16 -10.41 -5.45
C ASN A 41 6.50 -11.21 -6.72
N MET A 42 7.58 -12.01 -6.68
CA MET A 42 7.97 -12.94 -7.74
C MET A 42 7.23 -14.27 -7.66
N THR A 43 6.66 -14.57 -6.49
CA THR A 43 5.77 -15.71 -6.26
C THR A 43 4.71 -15.31 -5.22
N VAL A 44 3.55 -15.97 -5.26
CA VAL A 44 2.56 -15.85 -4.18
C VAL A 44 2.80 -16.92 -3.12
N ILE A 45 2.30 -16.69 -1.90
CA ILE A 45 2.55 -17.58 -0.75
C ILE A 45 2.13 -19.03 -1.01
N ASN A 46 0.95 -19.26 -1.61
CA ASN A 46 0.46 -20.61 -1.88
C ASN A 46 1.36 -21.36 -2.88
N GLN A 47 1.88 -20.66 -3.89
CA GLN A 47 2.85 -21.23 -4.82
C GLN A 47 4.18 -21.51 -4.14
N ALA A 48 4.63 -20.62 -3.25
CA ALA A 48 5.86 -20.82 -2.48
C ALA A 48 5.78 -22.08 -1.61
N VAL A 49 4.65 -22.32 -0.94
CA VAL A 49 4.40 -23.55 -0.18
C VAL A 49 4.54 -24.79 -1.08
N MET A 50 3.88 -24.81 -2.24
CA MET A 50 3.98 -25.95 -3.17
C MET A 50 5.38 -26.18 -3.72
N LEU A 51 6.18 -25.13 -3.85
CA LEU A 51 7.55 -25.21 -4.38
C LEU A 51 8.58 -25.62 -3.31
N MET A 52 8.21 -25.63 -2.03
CA MET A 52 9.11 -25.92 -0.92
C MET A 52 9.72 -27.32 -1.03
N ASP A 53 8.95 -28.30 -1.50
CA ASP A 53 9.41 -29.69 -1.67
C ASP A 53 9.99 -29.98 -3.07
N ASN A 54 10.04 -28.99 -3.96
CA ASN A 54 10.58 -29.19 -5.31
C ASN A 54 12.11 -29.05 -5.33
N GLU A 55 12.81 -30.17 -5.23
CA GLU A 55 14.29 -30.20 -5.22
C GLU A 55 14.97 -29.90 -6.55
N ASN A 56 14.23 -29.95 -7.64
CA ASN A 56 14.75 -29.76 -8.99
C ASN A 56 14.37 -28.38 -9.56
N ALA A 57 14.17 -27.39 -8.69
CA ALA A 57 13.87 -26.03 -9.10
C ALA A 57 15.15 -25.28 -9.55
N PHE A 58 15.05 -24.64 -10.70
CA PHE A 58 16.12 -23.84 -11.30
C PHE A 58 15.82 -22.36 -11.19
N TYR A 59 16.84 -21.59 -10.83
CA TYR A 59 16.75 -20.15 -10.66
C TYR A 59 17.92 -19.48 -11.37
N CYS A 60 17.67 -18.32 -11.93
CA CYS A 60 18.67 -17.56 -12.65
C CYS A 60 19.47 -16.69 -11.66
N PRO A 61 20.81 -16.58 -11.79
CA PRO A 61 21.67 -15.94 -10.81
C PRO A 61 21.24 -14.52 -10.42
N VAL A 62 20.74 -13.75 -11.38
CA VAL A 62 20.22 -12.38 -11.17
C VAL A 62 19.21 -12.32 -10.02
N HIS A 63 18.33 -13.33 -9.86
CA HIS A 63 17.37 -13.33 -8.76
C HIS A 63 18.01 -13.61 -7.40
N PHE A 64 19.09 -14.39 -7.33
CA PHE A 64 19.83 -14.57 -6.09
C PHE A 64 20.49 -13.28 -5.64
N PHE A 65 21.22 -12.63 -6.55
CA PHE A 65 21.89 -11.36 -6.26
C PHE A 65 20.88 -10.25 -5.89
N TYR A 66 19.76 -10.17 -6.60
CA TYR A 66 18.71 -9.21 -6.28
C TYR A 66 18.05 -9.53 -4.93
N ALA A 67 17.71 -10.80 -4.67
CA ALA A 67 17.16 -11.22 -3.38
C ALA A 67 18.12 -10.93 -2.23
N ALA A 68 19.42 -11.18 -2.40
CA ALA A 68 20.42 -10.93 -1.38
C ALA A 68 20.58 -9.43 -1.08
N LYS A 69 20.58 -8.57 -2.12
CA LYS A 69 20.62 -7.11 -1.96
C LYS A 69 19.41 -6.58 -1.19
N VAL A 70 18.21 -7.09 -1.47
CA VAL A 70 17.01 -6.67 -0.73
C VAL A 70 16.99 -7.27 0.68
N LEU A 71 17.44 -8.51 0.83
CA LEU A 71 17.59 -9.16 2.13
C LEU A 71 18.55 -8.39 3.05
N ASP A 72 19.67 -7.88 2.52
CA ASP A 72 20.63 -7.04 3.24
C ASP A 72 19.94 -5.80 3.85
N LYS A 73 19.08 -5.13 3.06
CA LYS A 73 18.31 -3.97 3.52
C LYS A 73 17.24 -4.31 4.55
N ILE A 74 16.58 -5.46 4.42
CA ILE A 74 15.59 -5.94 5.41
C ILE A 74 16.28 -6.33 6.72
N MET A 75 17.36 -7.09 6.62
CA MET A 75 18.15 -7.53 7.76
C MET A 75 18.92 -6.37 8.40
N LYS A 76 19.16 -5.26 7.70
CA LYS A 76 19.97 -4.13 8.16
C LYS A 76 21.28 -4.62 8.77
N VAL A 77 22.14 -5.21 7.96
CA VAL A 77 23.48 -5.63 8.42
C VAL A 77 24.23 -4.38 8.88
N ARG A 78 24.58 -4.34 10.16
CA ARG A 78 25.34 -3.26 10.78
C ARG A 78 26.83 -3.48 10.56
N SER A 79 27.63 -2.44 10.77
CA SER A 79 29.09 -2.48 10.62
C SER A 79 29.80 -3.47 11.57
N ASP A 80 29.15 -3.85 12.67
CA ASP A 80 29.61 -4.90 13.58
C ASP A 80 29.21 -6.31 13.11
N GLY A 81 28.59 -6.45 11.93
CA GLY A 81 28.07 -7.70 11.38
C GLY A 81 26.84 -8.24 12.11
N THR A 82 26.22 -7.47 13.01
CA THR A 82 24.91 -7.82 13.59
C THR A 82 23.78 -7.43 12.65
N VAL A 83 22.60 -7.97 12.89
CA VAL A 83 21.41 -7.75 12.05
C VAL A 83 20.24 -7.31 12.92
N SER A 84 19.28 -6.61 12.30
CA SER A 84 18.01 -6.24 12.87
C SER A 84 17.23 -7.47 13.37
N SER A 85 16.89 -7.49 14.65
CA SER A 85 16.04 -8.52 15.25
C SER A 85 14.64 -8.54 14.64
N VAL A 86 14.07 -7.38 14.32
CA VAL A 86 12.76 -7.28 13.66
C VAL A 86 12.85 -7.71 12.19
N GLY A 87 13.95 -7.41 11.50
CA GLY A 87 14.21 -7.87 10.13
C GLY A 87 14.25 -9.39 10.05
N LEU A 88 14.99 -10.01 10.98
CA LEU A 88 15.01 -11.47 11.14
C LEU A 88 13.62 -12.01 11.45
N SER A 89 12.89 -11.41 12.39
CA SER A 89 11.55 -11.85 12.77
C SER A 89 10.57 -11.85 11.60
N ILE A 90 10.57 -10.80 10.75
CA ILE A 90 9.73 -10.74 9.53
C ILE A 90 9.99 -11.94 8.63
N LEU A 91 11.27 -12.24 8.38
CA LEU A 91 11.66 -13.36 7.51
C LEU A 91 11.27 -14.71 8.13
N GLN A 92 11.43 -14.88 9.44
CA GLN A 92 11.03 -16.10 10.13
C GLN A 92 9.51 -16.30 10.10
N VAL A 93 8.71 -15.24 10.34
CA VAL A 93 7.25 -15.31 10.24
C VAL A 93 6.83 -15.74 8.83
N LEU A 94 7.47 -15.20 7.80
CA LEU A 94 7.18 -15.60 6.42
C LEU A 94 7.66 -17.03 6.12
N ALA A 95 8.82 -17.42 6.64
CA ALA A 95 9.33 -18.79 6.52
C ALA A 95 8.38 -19.81 7.13
N ASN A 96 7.79 -19.49 8.30
CA ASN A 96 6.77 -20.34 8.92
C ASN A 96 5.58 -20.59 7.98
N LYS A 97 5.18 -19.55 7.24
CA LYS A 97 4.07 -19.65 6.28
C LYS A 97 4.44 -20.42 5.02
N VAL A 98 5.68 -20.32 4.55
CA VAL A 98 6.16 -21.10 3.39
C VAL A 98 6.34 -22.57 3.76
N LEU A 99 6.82 -22.87 4.96
CA LEU A 99 6.98 -24.24 5.46
C LEU A 99 5.67 -24.88 5.93
N VAL A 100 4.66 -24.07 6.27
CA VAL A 100 3.46 -24.53 7.01
C VAL A 100 3.87 -25.17 8.36
N ASP A 101 4.89 -24.63 8.99
CA ASP A 101 5.46 -25.13 10.24
C ASP A 101 6.07 -23.97 11.05
N PHE A 102 6.48 -24.19 12.29
CA PHE A 102 7.07 -23.16 13.14
C PHE A 102 8.59 -23.26 13.14
N VAL A 103 9.26 -22.29 12.52
CA VAL A 103 10.72 -22.14 12.60
C VAL A 103 11.08 -21.55 13.95
N GLU A 104 11.95 -22.23 14.68
CA GLU A 104 12.45 -21.78 15.98
C GLU A 104 13.10 -20.38 15.87
N LYS A 105 12.88 -19.54 16.87
CA LYS A 105 13.41 -18.17 16.90
C LYS A 105 14.93 -18.17 16.70
N ARG A 106 15.41 -17.32 15.79
CA ARG A 106 16.83 -17.18 15.38
C ARG A 106 17.46 -18.39 14.66
N SER A 107 16.80 -19.52 14.46
CA SER A 107 17.43 -20.68 13.81
C SER A 107 17.83 -20.42 12.34
N LEU A 108 17.14 -19.49 11.65
CA LEU A 108 17.51 -19.07 10.29
C LEU A 108 18.66 -18.05 10.23
N TYR A 109 19.10 -17.51 11.37
CA TYR A 109 20.06 -16.40 11.42
C TYR A 109 21.33 -16.67 10.62
N TRP A 110 22.00 -17.80 10.86
CA TRP A 110 23.26 -18.15 10.20
C TRP A 110 23.10 -18.44 8.72
N SER A 111 22.00 -19.05 8.33
CA SER A 111 21.70 -19.38 6.93
C SER A 111 21.34 -18.14 6.10
N LEU A 112 20.63 -17.18 6.69
CA LEU A 112 20.40 -15.87 6.07
C LEU A 112 21.69 -15.09 5.89
N ARG A 113 22.57 -15.10 6.91
CA ARG A 113 23.90 -14.46 6.82
C ARG A 113 24.76 -15.08 5.75
N ARG A 114 24.76 -16.41 5.66
CA ARG A 114 25.44 -17.13 4.58
C ARG A 114 24.88 -16.74 3.21
N PHE A 115 23.56 -16.72 3.04
CA PHE A 115 22.93 -16.32 1.78
C PHE A 115 23.38 -14.92 1.35
N MET A 116 23.33 -13.95 2.26
CA MET A 116 23.79 -12.59 1.99
C MET A 116 25.28 -12.55 1.66
N ALA A 117 26.13 -13.26 2.41
CA ALA A 117 27.56 -13.29 2.16
C ALA A 117 27.95 -13.91 0.81
N LEU A 118 27.16 -14.85 0.28
CA LEU A 118 27.43 -15.47 -1.01
C LEU A 118 27.04 -14.58 -2.20
N TYR A 119 26.04 -13.72 -2.02
CA TYR A 119 25.35 -13.06 -3.13
C TYR A 119 25.16 -11.53 -2.94
N SER A 120 25.75 -10.94 -1.90
CA SER A 120 25.75 -9.50 -1.63
C SER A 120 27.14 -9.05 -1.22
N GLU A 121 27.84 -8.33 -2.11
CA GLU A 121 29.20 -7.84 -1.90
C GLU A 121 29.33 -6.97 -0.63
N SER A 122 28.32 -6.14 -0.35
CA SER A 122 28.28 -5.31 0.87
C SER A 122 28.31 -6.17 2.14
N SER A 123 27.42 -7.16 2.22
CA SER A 123 27.30 -8.02 3.39
C SER A 123 28.51 -8.94 3.53
N GLU A 124 29.06 -9.45 2.41
CA GLU A 124 30.29 -10.24 2.39
C GLU A 124 31.43 -9.47 3.05
N LEU A 125 31.66 -8.23 2.64
CA LEU A 125 32.71 -7.37 3.19
C LEU A 125 32.53 -7.16 4.70
N GLU A 126 31.32 -6.84 5.16
CA GLU A 126 31.05 -6.59 6.58
C GLU A 126 31.21 -7.86 7.45
N PHE A 127 30.83 -9.03 6.93
CA PHE A 127 31.04 -10.29 7.65
C PHE A 127 32.51 -10.74 7.64
N ASN A 128 33.27 -10.44 6.59
CA ASN A 128 34.70 -10.70 6.51
C ASN A 128 35.48 -9.82 7.49
N LYS A 129 35.22 -8.51 7.53
CA LYS A 129 35.86 -7.56 8.46
C LYS A 129 35.74 -8.00 9.92
N THR A 130 34.60 -8.59 10.28
CA THR A 130 34.28 -8.95 11.66
C THR A 130 34.63 -10.39 12.02
N GLY A 131 35.17 -11.17 11.07
CA GLY A 131 35.43 -12.61 11.25
C GLY A 131 34.15 -13.43 11.48
N LYS A 132 32.97 -12.85 11.29
CA LYS A 132 31.69 -13.51 11.56
C LYS A 132 31.19 -14.32 10.37
N LEU A 133 31.91 -14.36 9.24
CA LEU A 133 31.52 -15.14 8.06
C LEU A 133 31.47 -16.64 8.39
N THR A 134 30.33 -17.28 8.14
CA THR A 134 30.22 -18.75 8.23
C THR A 134 30.74 -19.40 6.95
N ARG A 135 32.02 -19.82 6.95
CA ARG A 135 32.50 -20.82 5.99
C ARG A 135 31.81 -22.15 6.30
N GLY A 136 31.20 -22.81 5.31
CA GLY A 136 30.49 -24.10 5.51
C GLY A 136 29.31 -24.31 4.56
N SER A 137 28.42 -25.24 4.88
CA SER A 137 27.10 -25.41 4.23
C SER A 137 26.05 -24.49 4.85
N TYR A 138 24.85 -24.39 4.27
CA TYR A 138 23.73 -23.78 5.00
C TYR A 138 23.46 -24.61 6.26
N GLN A 139 23.29 -23.94 7.39
CA GLN A 139 22.86 -24.62 8.61
C GLN A 139 21.37 -24.99 8.46
N PRO A 140 20.96 -26.21 8.83
CA PRO A 140 19.55 -26.54 8.87
C PRO A 140 18.85 -25.63 9.88
N PHE A 141 17.66 -25.15 9.53
CA PHE A 141 16.80 -24.49 10.51
C PHE A 141 16.20 -25.56 11.42
N THR A 142 15.90 -25.17 12.65
CA THR A 142 15.19 -26.02 13.62
C THR A 142 13.71 -25.64 13.65
N LEU A 143 12.88 -26.65 13.85
CA LEU A 143 11.45 -26.49 14.10
C LEU A 143 11.22 -26.31 15.60
N GLY A 144 10.30 -25.43 15.97
CA GLY A 144 9.95 -25.13 17.36
C GLY A 144 8.48 -25.42 17.66
N ASP A 145 8.03 -24.92 18.82
CA ASP A 145 6.66 -25.11 19.28
C ASP A 145 5.66 -24.21 18.53
N VAL A 146 4.68 -24.82 17.87
CA VAL A 146 3.60 -24.17 17.12
C VAL A 146 2.63 -23.38 18.02
N SER A 147 2.62 -23.63 19.34
CA SER A 147 1.75 -22.95 20.30
C SER A 147 2.26 -21.55 20.71
N ILE A 148 3.52 -21.24 20.41
CA ILE A 148 4.18 -19.99 20.79
C ILE A 148 4.19 -19.02 19.62
N HIS A 149 3.60 -17.85 19.82
CA HIS A 149 3.63 -16.78 18.83
C HIS A 149 4.44 -15.60 19.34
N TYR A 150 5.26 -15.01 18.47
CA TYR A 150 6.04 -13.83 18.81
C TYR A 150 5.34 -12.59 18.27
N CYS A 151 5.08 -11.62 19.13
CA CYS A 151 4.61 -10.31 18.67
C CYS A 151 5.72 -9.66 17.84
N ILE A 152 5.40 -9.20 16.63
CA ILE A 152 6.40 -8.60 15.73
C ILE A 152 7.00 -7.29 16.28
N GLU A 153 6.27 -6.60 17.16
CA GLU A 153 6.71 -5.32 17.74
C GLU A 153 7.62 -5.51 18.97
N CYS A 154 7.17 -6.20 20.03
CA CYS A 154 8.02 -6.42 21.20
C CYS A 154 8.96 -7.62 21.09
N LEU A 155 8.76 -8.50 20.10
CA LEU A 155 9.52 -9.74 19.89
C LEU A 155 9.43 -10.73 21.07
N SER A 156 8.47 -10.53 21.98
CA SER A 156 8.20 -11.41 23.11
C SER A 156 7.29 -12.56 22.72
N PRO A 157 7.51 -13.77 23.25
CA PRO A 157 6.59 -14.88 23.10
C PRO A 157 5.28 -14.56 23.82
N LYS A 158 4.17 -14.98 23.23
CA LYS A 158 2.82 -14.78 23.73
C LYS A 158 1.98 -16.03 23.47
N PRO A 159 1.07 -16.39 24.39
CA PRO A 159 0.08 -17.43 24.12
C PRO A 159 -0.87 -16.95 23.03
N PHE A 160 -1.51 -17.90 22.32
CA PHE A 160 -2.46 -17.61 21.24
C PHE A 160 -3.56 -16.60 21.64
N GLY A 161 -4.08 -16.68 22.86
CA GLY A 161 -5.13 -15.78 23.36
C GLY A 161 -4.70 -14.32 23.59
N GLU A 162 -3.40 -14.03 23.64
CA GLU A 162 -2.86 -12.66 23.78
C GLU A 162 -2.36 -12.07 22.46
N ILE A 163 -2.45 -12.82 21.36
CA ILE A 163 -2.00 -12.39 20.03
C ILE A 163 -3.18 -12.19 19.11
N HIS A 164 -3.15 -11.07 18.40
CA HIS A 164 -3.99 -10.83 17.24
C HIS A 164 -3.17 -10.95 15.95
N PHE A 165 -3.79 -11.54 14.94
CA PHE A 165 -3.20 -11.70 13.62
C PHE A 165 -3.82 -10.69 12.66
N LEU A 166 -3.07 -9.67 12.28
CA LEU A 166 -3.50 -8.69 11.27
C LEU A 166 -3.42 -9.32 9.89
N ARG A 167 -4.55 -9.84 9.40
CA ARG A 167 -4.68 -10.51 8.09
C ARG A 167 -5.05 -9.54 6.97
N ASP A 168 -5.95 -8.62 7.27
CA ASP A 168 -6.45 -7.66 6.30
C ASP A 168 -5.32 -6.74 5.79
N ARG A 169 -5.32 -6.47 4.48
CA ARG A 169 -4.27 -5.67 3.84
C ARG A 169 -4.20 -4.26 4.42
N LEU A 170 -5.34 -3.62 4.68
CA LEU A 170 -5.36 -2.27 5.25
C LEU A 170 -4.77 -2.27 6.66
N HIS A 171 -5.12 -3.24 7.50
CA HIS A 171 -4.51 -3.33 8.83
C HIS A 171 -3.00 -3.58 8.80
N LYS A 172 -2.52 -4.41 7.86
CA LYS A 172 -1.07 -4.62 7.68
C LYS A 172 -0.35 -3.34 7.24
N VAL A 173 -0.95 -2.59 6.32
CA VAL A 173 -0.41 -1.28 5.88
C VAL A 173 -0.42 -0.28 7.04
N ALA A 174 -1.50 -0.21 7.83
CA ALA A 174 -1.58 0.66 9.01
C ALA A 174 -0.50 0.33 10.04
N PHE A 175 -0.27 -0.96 10.30
CA PHE A 175 0.85 -1.40 11.14
C PHE A 175 2.18 -0.94 10.57
N ALA A 176 2.43 -1.12 9.28
CA ALA A 176 3.67 -0.70 8.63
C ALA A 176 3.88 0.83 8.67
N ILE A 177 2.81 1.62 8.60
CA ILE A 177 2.84 3.08 8.78
C ILE A 177 3.20 3.43 10.23
N TYR A 178 2.51 2.85 11.20
CA TYR A 178 2.79 3.01 12.64
C TYR A 178 4.25 2.69 12.98
N ALA A 179 4.68 1.50 12.57
CA ALA A 179 6.00 0.98 12.87
C ALA A 179 7.10 1.62 12.01
N GLY A 180 6.73 2.27 10.91
CA GLY A 180 7.65 2.79 9.91
C GLY A 180 8.40 4.06 10.31
N PRO A 181 9.22 4.60 9.39
CA PRO A 181 10.13 5.72 9.65
C PRO A 181 9.47 7.04 10.07
N CYS A 182 8.20 7.27 9.68
CA CYS A 182 7.52 8.54 9.96
C CYS A 182 6.95 8.64 11.38
N LEU A 183 6.65 7.49 12.00
CA LEU A 183 5.98 7.42 13.31
C LEU A 183 6.94 6.83 14.36
N GLN A 184 6.89 5.52 14.61
CA GLN A 184 7.70 4.90 15.66
C GLN A 184 9.16 4.62 15.29
N LYS A 185 9.53 4.71 14.00
CA LYS A 185 10.90 4.46 13.51
C LYS A 185 11.44 3.06 13.85
N MET A 186 10.56 2.09 14.09
CA MET A 186 10.94 0.70 14.38
C MET A 186 11.43 -0.01 13.11
N LEU A 187 10.78 0.23 11.97
CA LEU A 187 11.06 -0.39 10.68
C LEU A 187 11.71 0.62 9.72
N SER A 188 12.66 0.17 8.89
CA SER A 188 13.00 0.91 7.66
C SER A 188 11.89 0.78 6.62
N VAL A 189 12.04 1.53 5.52
CA VAL A 189 11.22 1.40 4.32
C VAL A 189 11.13 -0.05 3.84
N GLU A 190 12.25 -0.77 3.73
CA GLU A 190 12.27 -2.15 3.24
C GLU A 190 11.64 -3.13 4.22
N GLN A 191 11.80 -2.89 5.53
CA GLN A 191 11.14 -3.69 6.56
C GLN A 191 9.63 -3.43 6.59
N ALA A 192 9.19 -2.18 6.40
CA ALA A 192 7.78 -1.82 6.28
C ALA A 192 7.14 -2.40 5.01
N HIS A 193 7.88 -2.46 3.91
CA HIS A 193 7.43 -3.14 2.69
C HIS A 193 7.30 -4.66 2.94
N ALA A 194 8.34 -5.28 3.49
CA ALA A 194 8.37 -6.73 3.73
C ALA A 194 7.30 -7.19 4.73
N VAL A 195 6.99 -6.39 5.76
CA VAL A 195 5.99 -6.78 6.75
C VAL A 195 4.57 -6.81 6.17
N VAL A 196 4.27 -5.97 5.17
CA VAL A 196 2.96 -5.99 4.47
C VAL A 196 2.80 -7.24 3.60
N ALA A 197 3.90 -7.81 3.11
CA ALA A 197 3.90 -9.06 2.34
C ALA A 197 3.56 -10.30 3.19
N LEU A 198 3.65 -10.21 4.53
CA LEU A 198 3.26 -11.29 5.42
C LEU A 198 1.77 -11.62 5.23
N PRO A 199 1.37 -12.90 5.16
CA PRO A 199 -0.04 -13.28 5.13
C PRO A 199 -0.82 -12.74 6.33
N GLU A 200 -0.18 -12.77 7.51
CA GLU A 200 -0.71 -12.18 8.73
C GLU A 200 0.43 -11.66 9.62
N ILE A 201 0.19 -10.56 10.32
CA ILE A 201 1.18 -9.96 11.24
C ILE A 201 0.75 -10.25 12.69
N PRO A 202 1.54 -11.00 13.47
CA PRO A 202 1.24 -11.27 14.88
C PRO A 202 1.57 -10.07 15.77
N VAL A 203 0.58 -9.57 16.52
CA VAL A 203 0.70 -8.40 17.42
C VAL A 203 0.02 -8.70 18.75
N CYS A 204 0.63 -8.36 19.90
CA CYS A 204 -0.05 -8.53 21.19
C CYS A 204 -1.26 -7.59 21.31
N SER A 205 -2.29 -8.02 22.04
CA SER A 205 -3.42 -7.16 22.40
C SER A 205 -2.98 -5.86 23.07
N CYS A 206 -1.88 -5.92 23.84
CA CYS A 206 -1.28 -4.79 24.54
C CYS A 206 -0.81 -3.64 23.65
N HIS A 207 -0.53 -3.89 22.38
CA HIS A 207 -0.05 -2.84 21.47
C HIS A 207 -1.13 -2.29 20.55
N LEU A 208 -2.18 -3.06 20.22
CA LEU A 208 -3.17 -2.66 19.21
C LEU A 208 -3.83 -1.30 19.50
N PHE A 209 -4.26 -1.09 20.75
CA PHE A 209 -4.88 0.18 21.15
C PHE A 209 -3.86 1.34 21.09
N LYS A 210 -2.65 1.12 21.60
CA LYS A 210 -1.54 2.09 21.54
C LYS A 210 -1.21 2.46 20.10
N MET A 211 -1.16 1.49 19.19
CA MET A 211 -0.95 1.71 17.76
C MET A 211 -2.01 2.63 17.19
N ALA A 212 -3.29 2.34 17.45
CA ALA A 212 -4.41 3.12 16.94
C ALA A 212 -4.36 4.57 17.46
N CYS A 213 -4.01 4.77 18.73
CA CYS A 213 -3.84 6.11 19.31
C CYS A 213 -2.67 6.88 18.69
N VAL A 214 -1.53 6.22 18.44
CA VAL A 214 -0.38 6.87 17.77
C VAL A 214 -0.75 7.24 16.33
N LEU A 215 -1.46 6.37 15.63
CA LEU A 215 -1.94 6.63 14.28
C LEU A 215 -2.89 7.83 14.22
N ASP A 216 -3.71 8.06 15.24
CA ASP A 216 -4.60 9.23 15.36
C ASP A 216 -3.85 10.57 15.37
N THR A 217 -2.59 10.57 15.83
CA THR A 217 -1.73 11.77 15.83
C THR A 217 -1.22 12.18 14.45
N LEU A 218 -1.46 11.36 13.41
CA LEU A 218 -0.93 11.61 12.06
C LEU A 218 -1.53 12.86 11.42
N VAL A 219 -2.82 13.14 11.59
CA VAL A 219 -3.45 14.28 10.91
C VAL A 219 -2.89 15.64 11.35
N PRO A 220 -2.79 15.94 12.67
CA PRO A 220 -2.15 17.18 13.12
C PRO A 220 -0.71 17.33 12.61
N ARG A 221 0.02 16.23 12.46
CA ARG A 221 1.38 16.22 11.90
C ARG A 221 1.40 16.58 10.42
N LEU A 222 0.45 16.06 9.64
CA LEU A 222 0.35 16.33 8.20
C LEU A 222 -0.03 17.78 7.86
N HIS A 223 -0.55 18.55 8.81
CA HIS A 223 -0.73 20.00 8.66
C HIS A 223 0.62 20.72 8.46
N ARG A 224 1.70 20.22 9.07
CA ARG A 224 3.05 20.76 8.88
C ARG A 224 3.60 20.37 7.51
N VAL A 225 4.01 21.37 6.72
CA VAL A 225 4.47 21.18 5.33
C VAL A 225 5.63 20.19 5.23
N GLN A 226 6.62 20.30 6.11
CA GLN A 226 7.80 19.44 6.10
C GLN A 226 7.46 17.99 6.45
N GLU A 227 6.71 17.77 7.54
CA GLU A 227 6.30 16.42 7.96
C GLU A 227 5.40 15.75 6.91
N ARG A 228 4.57 16.53 6.21
CA ARG A 228 3.77 16.02 5.09
C ARG A 228 4.65 15.57 3.92
N LYS A 229 5.65 16.35 3.53
CA LYS A 229 6.58 15.97 2.44
C LYS A 229 7.32 14.67 2.79
N GLU A 230 7.84 14.58 4.00
CA GLU A 230 8.51 13.37 4.52
C GLU A 230 7.55 12.17 4.52
N PHE A 231 6.30 12.38 4.95
CA PHE A 231 5.29 11.32 4.93
C PHE A 231 4.99 10.86 3.50
N THR A 232 4.74 11.78 2.57
CA THR A 232 4.48 11.47 1.16
C THR A 232 5.63 10.67 0.54
N GLU A 233 6.87 11.13 0.71
CA GLU A 233 8.06 10.44 0.22
C GLU A 233 8.18 9.02 0.81
N CYS A 234 8.01 8.88 2.12
CA CYS A 234 8.07 7.58 2.77
C CYS A 234 6.97 6.62 2.27
N MET A 235 5.73 7.10 2.09
CA MET A 235 4.63 6.26 1.60
C MET A 235 4.85 5.81 0.15
N MET A 236 5.37 6.71 -0.69
CA MET A 236 5.76 6.38 -2.07
C MET A 236 6.87 5.33 -2.07
N ASN A 237 7.89 5.47 -1.23
CA ASN A 237 9.01 4.53 -1.14
C ASN A 237 8.59 3.16 -0.56
N CYS A 238 7.67 3.13 0.42
CA CYS A 238 7.20 1.87 1.04
C CYS A 238 6.19 1.12 0.16
N PHE A 239 5.24 1.84 -0.45
CA PHE A 239 4.02 1.26 -1.00
C PHE A 239 3.74 1.65 -2.46
N GLY A 240 4.52 2.55 -3.05
CA GLY A 240 4.32 3.03 -4.42
C GLY A 240 3.05 3.87 -4.61
N LYS A 241 2.45 4.35 -3.52
CA LYS A 241 1.20 5.12 -3.54
C LYS A 241 1.30 6.36 -2.68
N GLY A 242 0.47 7.34 -3.06
CA GLY A 242 0.26 8.57 -2.33
C GLY A 242 -0.28 8.37 -0.92
N TRP A 243 -0.20 9.41 -0.11
CA TRP A 243 -0.51 9.36 1.31
C TRP A 243 -2.00 9.23 1.61
N MET A 244 -2.90 9.54 0.66
CA MET A 244 -4.33 9.27 0.80
C MET A 244 -4.61 7.77 0.91
N SER A 245 -3.96 6.95 0.07
CA SER A 245 -4.12 5.49 0.11
C SER A 245 -3.66 4.92 1.46
N SER A 246 -2.57 5.47 1.99
CA SER A 246 -2.05 5.14 3.32
C SER A 246 -3.01 5.57 4.43
N LEU A 247 -3.61 6.76 4.33
CA LEU A 247 -4.62 7.23 5.28
C LEU A 247 -5.86 6.33 5.30
N LYS A 248 -6.31 5.77 4.18
CA LYS A 248 -7.42 4.79 4.17
C LYS A 248 -7.13 3.62 5.10
N ALA A 249 -5.90 3.11 5.04
CA ALA A 249 -5.46 2.02 5.91
C ALA A 249 -5.43 2.43 7.37
N VAL A 250 -4.91 3.63 7.66
CA VAL A 250 -4.87 4.20 9.01
C VAL A 250 -6.27 4.30 9.62
N TYR A 251 -7.25 4.83 8.89
CA TYR A 251 -8.60 4.98 9.40
C TYR A 251 -9.35 3.66 9.53
N ALA A 252 -9.19 2.73 8.59
CA ALA A 252 -9.75 1.38 8.73
C ALA A 252 -9.25 0.69 10.01
N PHE A 253 -7.97 0.86 10.34
CA PHE A 253 -7.40 0.35 11.59
C PHE A 253 -7.91 1.11 12.82
N ARG A 254 -7.86 2.44 12.78
CA ARG A 254 -8.32 3.31 13.88
C ARG A 254 -9.77 3.00 14.26
N ASP A 255 -10.67 3.02 13.29
CA ASP A 255 -12.12 2.85 13.51
C ASP A 255 -12.46 1.45 14.03
N LYS A 256 -11.58 0.47 13.83
CA LYS A 256 -11.72 -0.88 14.39
C LYS A 256 -11.27 -0.97 15.85
N TYR A 257 -10.23 -0.24 16.25
CA TYR A 257 -9.55 -0.42 17.55
C TYR A 257 -9.74 0.73 18.53
N ILE A 258 -10.24 1.89 18.08
CA ILE A 258 -10.72 2.97 18.94
C ILE A 258 -12.24 2.87 18.97
N GLU A 259 -12.78 2.53 20.14
CA GLU A 259 -14.22 2.49 20.34
C GLU A 259 -14.77 3.93 20.32
N GLU A 260 -15.59 4.24 19.32
CA GLU A 260 -16.37 5.47 19.28
C GLU A 260 -17.62 5.27 20.12
N LYS A 261 -17.82 6.13 21.13
CA LYS A 261 -19.03 6.08 21.95
C LYS A 261 -20.26 6.32 21.07
N PRO A 262 -21.33 5.50 21.19
CA PRO A 262 -22.60 5.80 20.56
C PRO A 262 -23.07 7.20 20.97
N ASN A 263 -23.63 7.93 20.02
CA ASN A 263 -24.15 9.27 20.26
C ASN A 263 -25.59 9.36 19.78
N THR A 264 -26.43 10.11 20.48
CA THR A 264 -27.85 10.32 20.16
C THR A 264 -28.06 11.61 19.36
N HIS A 265 -27.05 12.04 18.59
CA HIS A 265 -27.14 13.23 17.77
C HIS A 265 -27.98 13.01 16.52
N THR A 266 -28.55 14.10 16.01
CA THR A 266 -29.24 14.13 14.72
C THR A 266 -28.21 14.18 13.59
N CYS A 267 -28.38 13.32 12.58
CA CYS A 267 -27.56 13.33 11.38
C CYS A 267 -27.72 14.66 10.62
N LYS A 268 -26.62 15.39 10.42
CA LYS A 268 -26.59 16.67 9.69
C LYS A 268 -27.20 16.60 8.29
N PHE A 269 -27.11 15.45 7.61
CA PHE A 269 -27.46 15.34 6.20
C PHE A 269 -28.86 14.80 5.92
N CYS A 270 -29.41 13.95 6.78
CA CYS A 270 -30.77 13.40 6.61
C CYS A 270 -31.76 13.78 7.71
N GLY A 271 -31.31 14.46 8.78
CA GLY A 271 -32.17 14.93 9.86
C GLY A 271 -32.70 13.84 10.81
N GLN A 272 -32.28 12.59 10.64
CA GLN A 272 -32.69 11.48 11.50
C GLN A 272 -31.74 11.34 12.70
N THR A 273 -32.28 11.00 13.86
CA THR A 273 -31.52 10.63 15.06
C THR A 273 -31.53 9.12 15.21
N ASP A 274 -30.37 8.48 15.14
CA ASP A 274 -30.22 7.04 15.34
C ASP A 274 -28.90 6.71 16.08
N GLY A 275 -28.75 5.46 16.54
CA GLY A 275 -27.53 5.00 17.22
C GLY A 275 -26.31 4.82 16.30
N ASN A 276 -26.47 5.02 15.00
CA ASN A 276 -25.41 4.91 13.99
C ASN A 276 -24.87 6.30 13.58
N VAL A 277 -25.41 7.39 14.12
CA VAL A 277 -24.85 8.73 13.98
C VAL A 277 -23.51 8.76 14.70
N LYS A 278 -22.46 9.03 13.92
CA LYS A 278 -21.10 9.15 14.43
C LYS A 278 -20.69 10.61 14.44
N ASP A 279 -19.99 11.00 15.50
CA ASP A 279 -19.36 12.31 15.59
C ASP A 279 -17.97 12.27 14.93
N ASP A 280 -17.83 12.92 13.78
CA ASP A 280 -16.52 13.15 13.19
C ASP A 280 -15.91 14.43 13.78
N ARG A 281 -15.09 14.25 14.82
CA ARG A 281 -14.38 15.34 15.51
C ARG A 281 -13.50 16.17 14.59
N GLN A 282 -12.99 15.61 13.50
CA GLN A 282 -12.15 16.36 12.57
C GLN A 282 -12.98 17.29 11.68
N LEU A 283 -14.17 16.84 11.29
CA LEU A 283 -15.10 17.65 10.50
C LEU A 283 -16.03 18.50 11.38
N ASN A 284 -16.06 18.22 12.69
CA ASN A 284 -17.03 18.74 13.65
C ASN A 284 -18.48 18.56 13.16
N ILE A 285 -18.78 17.35 12.65
CA ILE A 285 -20.08 17.00 12.07
C ILE A 285 -20.51 15.64 12.62
N SER A 286 -21.75 15.58 13.10
CA SER A 286 -22.42 14.33 13.42
C SER A 286 -23.29 13.87 12.24
N ALA A 287 -22.99 12.71 11.67
CA ALA A 287 -23.78 12.12 10.60
C ALA A 287 -23.63 10.60 10.50
N HIS A 288 -24.55 9.95 9.78
CA HIS A 288 -24.36 8.54 9.42
C HIS A 288 -23.17 8.38 8.49
N HIS A 289 -22.46 7.26 8.61
CA HIS A 289 -21.35 6.91 7.73
C HIS A 289 -21.76 6.92 6.24
N ALA A 290 -22.93 6.35 5.91
CA ALA A 290 -23.46 6.36 4.55
C ALA A 290 -23.74 7.77 4.04
N CYS A 291 -24.22 8.67 4.90
CA CYS A 291 -24.45 10.05 4.52
C CYS A 291 -23.13 10.79 4.23
N PHE A 292 -22.07 10.55 5.01
CA PHE A 292 -20.73 11.06 4.69
C PHE A 292 -20.27 10.60 3.31
N LYS A 293 -20.36 9.29 3.02
CA LYS A 293 -19.98 8.73 1.72
C LYS A 293 -20.68 9.44 0.56
N ASN A 294 -22.01 9.59 0.65
CA ASN A 294 -22.80 10.23 -0.40
C ASN A 294 -22.36 11.68 -0.64
N ARG A 295 -22.11 12.45 0.43
CA ARG A 295 -21.64 13.84 0.29
C ARG A 295 -20.22 13.96 -0.28
N VAL A 296 -19.35 13.02 0.03
CA VAL A 296 -18.01 12.98 -0.58
C VAL A 296 -18.10 12.65 -2.08
N CYS A 297 -19.03 11.79 -2.49
CA CYS A 297 -19.32 11.55 -3.90
C CYS A 297 -19.98 12.75 -4.60
N ASP A 298 -20.88 13.48 -3.92
CA ASP A 298 -21.44 14.75 -4.43
C ASP A 298 -20.31 15.72 -4.79
N VAL A 299 -19.33 15.90 -3.89
CA VAL A 299 -18.17 16.78 -4.12
C VAL A 299 -17.40 16.35 -5.37
N LEU A 300 -17.09 15.05 -5.54
CA LEU A 300 -16.41 14.56 -6.74
C LEU A 300 -17.17 14.88 -8.01
N TRP A 301 -18.49 14.71 -7.95
CA TRP A 301 -19.35 14.99 -9.09
C TRP A 301 -19.37 16.48 -9.44
N GLN A 302 -19.35 17.39 -8.47
CA GLN A 302 -19.25 18.83 -8.74
C GLN A 302 -17.90 19.24 -9.33
N LEU A 303 -16.85 18.46 -9.06
CA LEU A 303 -15.52 18.67 -9.63
C LEU A 303 -15.35 18.09 -11.04
N ARG A 304 -16.39 17.48 -11.62
CA ARG A 304 -16.33 16.95 -12.99
C ARG A 304 -15.94 18.03 -14.00
N TYR A 305 -15.26 17.62 -15.05
CA TYR A 305 -14.90 18.47 -16.18
C TYR A 305 -15.10 17.73 -17.49
N VAL A 306 -15.33 18.48 -18.57
CA VAL A 306 -15.51 17.93 -19.92
C VAL A 306 -14.20 18.07 -20.68
N LYS A 307 -13.71 16.96 -21.24
CA LYS A 307 -12.59 16.96 -22.19
C LYS A 307 -13.09 16.59 -23.58
N LYS A 308 -12.64 17.29 -24.62
CA LYS A 308 -12.84 16.83 -26.00
C LYS A 308 -11.85 15.69 -26.28
N SER A 309 -12.36 14.49 -26.59
CA SER A 309 -11.54 13.39 -27.08
C SER A 309 -11.09 13.65 -28.53
N THR A 310 -10.11 12.87 -29.02
CA THR A 310 -9.60 12.97 -30.39
C THR A 310 -10.65 12.67 -31.47
N ASN A 311 -11.74 11.98 -31.12
CA ASN A 311 -12.71 11.46 -32.08
C ASN A 311 -14.04 12.24 -32.04
N ALA A 312 -13.99 13.55 -31.77
CA ALA A 312 -15.16 14.43 -31.59
C ALA A 312 -16.12 14.04 -30.45
N ALA A 313 -15.83 12.97 -29.70
CA ALA A 313 -16.61 12.63 -28.53
C ALA A 313 -16.25 13.52 -27.33
N VAL A 314 -17.25 14.06 -26.66
CA VAL A 314 -17.09 14.72 -25.36
C VAL A 314 -16.86 13.61 -24.30
N GLU A 315 -15.98 13.82 -23.33
CA GLU A 315 -15.79 12.91 -22.20
C GLU A 315 -15.98 13.67 -20.89
N VAL A 316 -16.89 13.20 -20.03
CA VAL A 316 -17.01 13.74 -18.66
C VAL A 316 -16.05 12.99 -17.76
N HIS A 317 -15.05 13.72 -17.28
CA HIS A 317 -14.07 13.23 -16.32
C HIS A 317 -14.48 13.64 -14.91
N VAL A 318 -14.51 12.66 -14.02
CA VAL A 318 -14.59 12.88 -12.57
C VAL A 318 -13.19 12.65 -12.02
N PRO A 319 -12.59 13.61 -11.30
CA PRO A 319 -11.24 13.45 -10.78
C PRO A 319 -11.19 12.33 -9.75
N MET A 320 -10.09 11.59 -9.72
CA MET A 320 -9.83 10.61 -8.67
C MET A 320 -9.29 11.32 -7.43
N PRO A 321 -9.76 10.97 -6.22
CA PRO A 321 -9.27 11.63 -5.01
C PRO A 321 -7.76 11.59 -4.79
N GLY A 322 -7.06 10.58 -5.31
CA GLY A 322 -5.59 10.52 -5.26
C GLY A 322 -4.90 11.67 -6.02
N GLU A 323 -5.58 12.29 -7.00
CA GLU A 323 -5.07 13.47 -7.72
C GLU A 323 -5.02 14.70 -6.83
N PHE A 324 -5.90 14.79 -5.82
CA PHE A 324 -5.98 15.94 -4.91
C PHE A 324 -4.70 16.15 -4.08
N GLU A 325 -3.89 15.10 -3.94
CA GLU A 325 -2.57 15.19 -3.31
C GLU A 325 -1.64 16.16 -4.06
N PHE A 326 -1.82 16.31 -5.37
CA PHE A 326 -0.96 17.10 -6.27
C PHE A 326 -1.61 18.39 -6.77
N TRP A 327 -2.91 18.56 -6.58
CA TRP A 327 -3.64 19.74 -7.03
C TRP A 327 -3.16 21.01 -6.34
N THR A 328 -2.84 22.02 -7.13
CA THR A 328 -2.38 23.34 -6.67
C THR A 328 -3.21 24.45 -7.33
N ASN A 329 -3.09 25.68 -6.83
CA ASN A 329 -3.70 26.87 -7.41
C ASN A 329 -5.21 26.72 -7.69
N GLY A 330 -5.67 27.06 -8.90
CA GLY A 330 -7.09 27.09 -9.25
C GLY A 330 -7.83 25.77 -9.05
N MET A 331 -7.18 24.63 -9.30
CA MET A 331 -7.79 23.31 -9.05
C MET A 331 -8.03 23.05 -7.56
N LEU A 332 -7.05 23.42 -6.71
CA LEU A 332 -7.20 23.31 -5.27
C LEU A 332 -8.31 24.25 -4.79
N ASP A 333 -8.33 25.49 -5.25
CA ASP A 333 -9.33 26.46 -4.83
C ASP A 333 -10.75 25.99 -5.18
N ARG A 334 -10.94 25.39 -6.37
CA ARG A 334 -12.21 24.75 -6.73
C ARG A 334 -12.59 23.59 -5.80
N LEU A 335 -11.65 22.70 -5.48
CA LEU A 335 -11.86 21.62 -4.51
C LEU A 335 -12.31 22.17 -3.14
N LEU A 336 -11.63 23.20 -2.64
CA LEU A 336 -11.94 23.79 -1.34
C LEU A 336 -13.31 24.47 -1.30
N ILE A 337 -13.73 25.12 -2.40
CA ILE A 337 -15.08 25.70 -2.54
C ILE A 337 -16.14 24.60 -2.45
N GLU A 338 -16.01 23.53 -3.25
CA GLU A 338 -16.99 22.44 -3.24
C GLU A 338 -17.03 21.71 -1.90
N ILE A 339 -15.87 21.50 -1.26
CA ILE A 339 -15.83 20.90 0.08
C ILE A 339 -16.57 21.76 1.10
N ASN A 340 -16.29 23.06 1.15
CA ASN A 340 -16.89 23.95 2.14
C ASN A 340 -18.42 24.07 1.98
N ARG A 341 -18.95 23.82 0.79
CA ARG A 341 -20.40 23.77 0.53
C ARG A 341 -21.10 22.66 1.33
N TYR A 342 -20.48 21.49 1.47
CA TYR A 342 -21.06 20.34 2.17
C TYR A 342 -20.52 20.19 3.60
N PHE A 343 -19.24 20.54 3.78
CA PHE A 343 -18.47 20.38 5.01
C PHE A 343 -17.84 21.74 5.37
N PRO A 344 -18.65 22.72 5.82
CA PRO A 344 -18.13 24.03 6.21
C PRO A 344 -17.11 23.87 7.32
N GLN A 345 -15.86 24.24 7.05
CA GLN A 345 -14.78 24.17 8.02
C GLN A 345 -14.88 25.38 8.98
N GLN A 346 -14.74 25.13 10.27
CA GLN A 346 -14.73 26.19 11.29
C GLN A 346 -13.32 26.78 11.45
N GLY A 347 -13.24 28.10 11.59
CA GLY A 347 -11.98 28.83 11.83
C GLY A 347 -11.22 29.22 10.56
N GLN A 348 -10.19 30.07 10.74
CA GLN A 348 -9.28 30.46 9.67
C GLN A 348 -8.20 29.39 9.48
N LEU A 349 -8.53 28.30 8.79
CA LEU A 349 -7.55 27.30 8.38
C LEU A 349 -6.76 27.78 7.17
N SER A 350 -5.44 27.57 7.16
CA SER A 350 -4.60 27.80 5.98
C SER A 350 -5.00 26.87 4.84
N LYS A 351 -4.79 27.27 3.57
CA LYS A 351 -5.05 26.40 2.40
C LYS A 351 -4.38 25.02 2.52
N THR A 352 -3.23 24.96 3.21
CA THR A 352 -2.50 23.73 3.49
C THR A 352 -3.29 22.81 4.43
N GLU A 353 -3.79 23.33 5.55
CA GLU A 353 -4.60 22.57 6.50
C GLU A 353 -5.93 22.13 5.88
N GLN A 354 -6.56 23.03 5.12
CA GLN A 354 -7.80 22.71 4.41
C GLN A 354 -7.59 21.54 3.44
N ARG A 355 -6.49 21.54 2.64
CA ARG A 355 -6.14 20.42 1.75
C ARG A 355 -6.01 19.10 2.53
N VAL A 356 -5.31 19.12 3.67
CA VAL A 356 -5.12 17.91 4.47
C VAL A 356 -6.45 17.38 4.97
N ASN A 357 -7.32 18.26 5.48
CA ASN A 357 -8.66 17.88 5.93
C ASN A 357 -9.50 17.29 4.78
N CYS A 358 -9.43 17.86 3.58
CA CYS A 358 -10.09 17.30 2.39
C CYS A 358 -9.58 15.89 2.09
N ILE A 359 -8.27 15.68 2.00
CA ILE A 359 -7.67 14.38 1.67
C ILE A 359 -8.01 13.34 2.72
N VAL A 360 -7.99 13.72 4.00
CA VAL A 360 -8.39 12.84 5.10
C VAL A 360 -9.87 12.45 5.00
N MET A 361 -10.76 13.41 4.74
CA MET A 361 -12.18 13.15 4.52
C MET A 361 -12.40 12.15 3.38
N PHE A 362 -11.72 12.34 2.25
CA PHE A 362 -11.75 11.39 1.14
C PHE A 362 -11.14 10.03 1.51
N ALA A 363 -10.07 9.99 2.30
CA ALA A 363 -9.48 8.73 2.74
C ALA A 363 -10.44 7.90 3.60
N ARG A 364 -11.26 8.57 4.43
CA ARG A 364 -12.24 7.94 5.32
C ARG A 364 -13.50 7.49 4.59
N TYR A 365 -14.07 8.36 3.76
CA TYR A 365 -15.45 8.20 3.29
C TYR A 365 -15.59 7.88 1.80
N TYR A 366 -14.53 7.93 1.01
CA TYR A 366 -14.61 7.55 -0.41
C TYR A 366 -14.18 6.11 -0.65
N SER A 367 -15.04 5.32 -1.28
CA SER A 367 -14.70 4.04 -1.90
C SER A 367 -14.89 4.08 -3.41
N GLU A 368 -13.97 3.49 -4.16
CA GLU A 368 -14.10 3.36 -5.62
C GLU A 368 -15.31 2.49 -6.02
N ASN A 369 -15.76 1.60 -5.11
CA ASN A 369 -16.88 0.69 -5.33
C ASN A 369 -18.24 1.25 -4.89
N ASP A 370 -18.34 2.50 -4.44
CA ASP A 370 -19.62 3.04 -3.97
C ASP A 370 -20.59 3.23 -5.16
N VAL A 371 -21.61 2.36 -5.21
CA VAL A 371 -22.66 2.21 -6.25
C VAL A 371 -23.32 3.53 -6.65
N TRP A 372 -23.37 4.51 -5.74
CA TRP A 372 -23.98 5.82 -5.98
C TRP A 372 -23.30 6.63 -7.10
N VAL A 373 -21.99 6.44 -7.30
CA VAL A 373 -21.28 7.02 -8.45
C VAL A 373 -21.84 6.45 -9.75
N THR A 374 -22.27 5.18 -9.78
CA THR A 374 -22.87 4.53 -10.95
C THR A 374 -24.29 5.02 -11.21
N GLU A 375 -25.17 5.06 -10.21
CA GLU A 375 -26.58 5.45 -10.39
C GLU A 375 -26.76 6.92 -10.80
N THR A 376 -25.98 7.84 -10.21
CA THR A 376 -26.02 9.26 -10.57
C THR A 376 -25.40 9.50 -11.95
N ARG A 377 -24.34 8.75 -12.30
CA ARG A 377 -23.78 8.74 -13.66
C ARG A 377 -24.79 8.25 -14.67
N GLU A 378 -25.55 7.20 -14.37
CA GLU A 378 -26.62 6.69 -15.24
C GLU A 378 -27.76 7.69 -15.39
N ALA A 379 -28.19 8.35 -14.31
CA ALA A 379 -29.26 9.35 -14.37
C ALA A 379 -28.85 10.57 -15.22
N GLU A 380 -27.61 11.07 -15.07
CA GLU A 380 -27.11 12.15 -15.92
C GLU A 380 -26.86 11.68 -17.35
N ALA A 381 -26.33 10.47 -17.57
CA ALA A 381 -26.19 9.89 -18.91
C ALA A 381 -27.56 9.78 -19.60
N ARG A 382 -28.60 9.36 -18.89
CA ARG A 382 -30.00 9.39 -19.38
C ARG A 382 -30.47 10.80 -19.69
N ARG A 383 -30.21 11.78 -18.81
CA ARG A 383 -30.57 13.20 -19.04
C ARG A 383 -29.85 13.81 -20.25
N LEU A 384 -28.64 13.34 -20.53
CA LEU A 384 -27.82 13.76 -21.66
C LEU A 384 -28.02 12.89 -22.92
N GLU A 385 -29.01 11.97 -22.90
CA GLU A 385 -29.34 11.04 -24.00
C GLU A 385 -28.15 10.18 -24.48
N VAL A 386 -27.39 9.62 -23.53
CA VAL A 386 -26.17 8.84 -23.78
C VAL A 386 -26.39 7.35 -23.56
N ASP A 387 -25.75 6.54 -24.39
CA ASP A 387 -25.68 5.08 -24.22
C ASP A 387 -25.02 4.71 -22.88
N THR A 388 -25.79 4.09 -21.99
CA THR A 388 -25.34 3.62 -20.68
C THR A 388 -24.43 2.40 -20.75
N SER A 389 -24.35 1.71 -21.91
CA SER A 389 -23.47 0.56 -22.11
C SER A 389 -21.97 0.91 -21.98
N LEU A 390 -21.62 2.18 -22.18
CA LEU A 390 -20.26 2.73 -22.08
C LEU A 390 -19.84 3.09 -20.64
N LEU A 391 -20.77 3.10 -19.69
CA LEU A 391 -20.55 3.50 -18.29
C LEU A 391 -19.73 2.50 -17.46
N SER A 392 -19.47 1.31 -17.99
CA SER A 392 -18.60 0.31 -17.33
C SER A 392 -17.12 0.72 -17.34
N SER A 393 -16.75 1.70 -18.16
CA SER A 393 -15.38 2.20 -18.28
C SER A 393 -15.22 3.54 -17.55
N ARG A 394 -13.97 3.93 -17.24
CA ARG A 394 -13.59 5.15 -16.50
C ARG A 394 -14.12 6.48 -17.08
N TYR A 395 -14.84 6.45 -18.20
CA TYR A 395 -15.20 7.59 -19.03
C TYR A 395 -16.62 7.40 -19.58
N VAL A 396 -17.41 8.49 -19.60
CA VAL A 396 -18.62 8.54 -20.41
C VAL A 396 -18.23 9.18 -21.73
N LYS A 397 -18.27 8.42 -22.83
CA LYS A 397 -17.99 8.92 -24.18
C LYS A 397 -19.29 9.44 -24.78
N PHE A 398 -19.33 10.71 -25.16
CA PHE A 398 -20.50 11.41 -25.72
C PHE A 398 -20.25 11.69 -27.20
N GLU A 399 -20.87 10.95 -28.11
CA GLU A 399 -20.85 11.28 -29.54
C GLU A 399 -21.95 12.31 -29.85
N GLY A 400 -21.65 13.34 -30.67
CA GLY A 400 -22.66 14.27 -31.20
C GLY A 400 -22.94 15.57 -30.44
N MET A 401 -22.15 15.96 -29.43
CA MET A 401 -22.37 17.19 -28.64
C MET A 401 -21.57 18.43 -29.12
N GLU A 402 -21.60 18.72 -30.43
CA GLU A 402 -20.91 19.90 -30.98
C GLU A 402 -21.54 21.24 -30.50
N ASP A 403 -22.83 21.22 -30.15
CA ASP A 403 -23.58 22.44 -29.81
C ASP A 403 -23.55 22.83 -28.31
N LEU A 404 -23.43 21.88 -27.38
CA LEU A 404 -23.38 22.21 -25.94
C LEU A 404 -22.07 22.91 -25.54
N VAL A 405 -20.98 22.69 -26.28
CA VAL A 405 -19.70 23.35 -26.01
C VAL A 405 -19.73 24.84 -26.37
N ARG A 406 -20.65 25.29 -27.24
CA ARG A 406 -20.82 26.73 -27.54
C ARG A 406 -21.36 27.53 -26.35
N GLY A 407 -22.04 26.87 -25.40
CA GLY A 407 -22.60 27.53 -24.21
C GLY A 407 -21.67 27.63 -23.01
N CYS A 408 -20.58 26.85 -22.98
CA CYS A 408 -19.61 26.89 -21.88
C CYS A 408 -18.62 28.05 -22.10
N LYS A 409 -18.96 29.21 -21.56
CA LYS A 409 -18.01 30.30 -21.28
C LYS A 409 -17.04 29.89 -20.16
N PHE A 410 -16.30 28.81 -20.34
CA PHE A 410 -15.04 28.64 -19.63
C PHE A 410 -13.98 29.27 -20.51
N GLY A 411 -13.41 30.36 -19.99
CA GLY A 411 -12.44 31.19 -20.67
C GLY A 411 -11.40 30.35 -21.38
N ALA A 412 -11.22 30.64 -22.66
CA ALA A 412 -10.07 30.23 -23.43
C ALA A 412 -8.83 30.90 -22.81
N ASP A 413 -8.24 30.27 -21.79
CA ASP A 413 -6.86 30.50 -21.37
C ASP A 413 -6.45 29.42 -20.36
N GLU A 414 -5.94 28.30 -20.88
CA GLU A 414 -4.90 27.48 -20.23
C GLU A 414 -4.40 26.45 -21.27
N SER A 415 -3.81 26.97 -22.35
CA SER A 415 -3.00 26.21 -23.29
C SER A 415 -1.59 26.00 -22.71
N ILE A 416 -1.38 24.96 -21.91
CA ILE A 416 -0.11 24.62 -21.25
C ILE A 416 -0.09 23.09 -21.06
N TYR A 417 0.68 22.18 -21.67
CA TYR A 417 1.76 22.17 -22.65
C TYR A 417 1.56 20.92 -23.53
N VAL A 418 1.61 21.07 -24.86
CA VAL A 418 2.04 19.98 -25.75
C VAL A 418 3.46 20.34 -26.17
N LYS A 419 4.47 19.65 -25.64
CA LYS A 419 5.81 19.66 -26.23
C LYS A 419 5.68 19.02 -27.62
N LYS A 420 5.57 19.85 -28.66
CA LYS A 420 5.66 19.45 -30.06
C LYS A 420 6.99 18.73 -30.27
N GLN A 421 6.94 17.45 -30.61
CA GLN A 421 8.00 16.81 -31.38
C GLN A 421 8.02 17.50 -32.75
N ALA A 422 9.18 17.96 -33.18
CA ALA A 422 9.39 18.53 -34.51
C ALA A 422 9.09 17.46 -35.57
N PRO A 423 8.31 17.76 -36.62
CA PRO A 423 8.09 16.83 -37.72
C PRO A 423 9.39 16.66 -38.51
N SER A 424 9.82 15.41 -38.65
CA SER A 424 10.68 14.97 -39.74
C SER A 424 9.92 15.08 -41.07
N GLN A 425 10.67 15.05 -42.17
CA GLN A 425 10.25 15.15 -43.57
C GLN A 425 10.28 16.56 -44.15
N PHE A 426 11.45 16.95 -44.64
CA PHE A 426 11.53 17.30 -46.06
C PHE A 426 12.51 16.33 -46.72
N CYS A 427 12.08 15.83 -47.88
CA CYS A 427 12.92 15.15 -48.86
C CYS A 427 14.18 15.96 -49.19
#